data_AF-A0AAE4LP66-F1
#
_entry.id   AF-A0AAE4LP66-F1
#
_cell.length_a   1.000
_cell.length_b   1.000
_cell.length_c   1.000
_cell.angle_alpha   90.00
_cell.angle_beta   90.00
_cell.angle_gamma   90.00
#
_symmetry.space_group_name_H-M   'P 1'
#
loop_
_entity.id
_entity.type
_entity.pdbx_description
1 polymer ?
#
loop_
_entity_poly.entity_id
_entity_poly.type
_entity_poly.pdbx_seq_one_letter_code
_entity_poly.pdbx_strand_id
1 'polypeptide(L)'
;MEPCAQKTTKKHNPELVDTVFRLMFEILWVAPYDRRRSNAALSEFERRGRETAVLLAATDLRSASPGELQTLLQAVGRLVQTIGRLESEALFSRWQCAEALAQVRRIAAIVQEHAAVAVG
;
A
#
# COMPACT_ATOMS: atom_id res chain seq x y z
N MET A 1 -4.17 -7.92 -39.36
CA MET A 1 -3.66 -7.28 -38.12
C MET A 1 -4.24 -8.08 -36.97
N GLU A 2 -3.46 -8.98 -36.39
CA GLU A 2 -3.94 -9.81 -35.27
C GLU A 2 -4.21 -8.91 -34.06
N PRO A 3 -5.32 -9.08 -33.32
CA PRO A 3 -5.54 -8.33 -32.10
C PRO A 3 -4.44 -8.73 -31.12
N CYS A 4 -3.60 -7.76 -30.74
CA CYS A 4 -2.57 -7.91 -29.74
C CYS A 4 -3.23 -8.52 -28.49
N ALA A 5 -2.85 -9.75 -28.14
CA ALA A 5 -3.42 -10.47 -27.02
C ALA A 5 -3.37 -9.56 -25.78
N GLN A 6 -4.55 -9.18 -25.27
CA GLN A 6 -4.65 -8.54 -23.98
C GLN A 6 -4.10 -9.53 -22.96
N LYS A 7 -2.81 -9.43 -22.64
CA LYS A 7 -2.22 -10.09 -21.50
C LYS A 7 -2.84 -9.44 -20.27
N THR A 8 -4.00 -9.92 -19.86
CA THR A 8 -4.54 -9.69 -18.53
C THR A 8 -3.58 -10.33 -17.55
N THR A 9 -2.55 -9.59 -17.14
CA THR A 9 -1.67 -9.97 -16.04
C THR A 9 -2.56 -10.02 -14.80
N LYS A 10 -2.94 -11.24 -14.41
CA LYS A 10 -3.85 -11.48 -13.28
C LYS A 10 -3.13 -11.01 -12.02
N LYS A 11 -3.59 -9.91 -11.43
CA LYS A 11 -3.08 -9.42 -10.14
C LYS A 11 -3.54 -10.40 -9.06
N HIS A 12 -2.65 -10.81 -8.17
CA HIS A 12 -2.97 -11.84 -7.17
C HIS A 12 -3.92 -11.33 -6.08
N ASN A 13 -3.75 -10.09 -5.61
CA ASN A 13 -4.53 -9.53 -4.49
C ASN A 13 -5.29 -8.25 -4.89
N PRO A 14 -6.27 -8.33 -5.80
CA PRO A 14 -6.92 -7.14 -6.35
C PRO A 14 -7.59 -6.26 -5.29
N GLU A 15 -8.18 -6.85 -4.24
CA GLU A 15 -8.85 -6.10 -3.15
C GLU A 15 -7.86 -5.33 -2.27
N LEU A 16 -6.71 -5.92 -1.96
CA LEU A 16 -5.65 -5.25 -1.18
C LEU A 16 -5.00 -4.15 -2.02
N VAL A 17 -4.77 -4.42 -3.30
CA VAL A 17 -4.26 -3.42 -4.25
C VAL A 17 -5.23 -2.25 -4.39
N ASP A 18 -6.53 -2.51 -4.53
CA ASP A 18 -7.58 -1.48 -4.58
C ASP A 18 -7.58 -0.61 -3.31
N THR A 19 -7.45 -1.24 -2.14
CA THR A 19 -7.38 -0.52 -0.85
C THR A 19 -6.18 0.44 -0.82
N VAL A 20 -4.99 0.01 -1.26
CA VAL A 20 -3.81 0.89 -1.32
C VAL A 20 -4.00 2.01 -2.35
N PHE A 21 -4.57 1.72 -3.52
CA PHE A 21 -4.84 2.75 -4.53
C PHE A 21 -5.86 3.77 -4.05
N ARG A 22 -6.90 3.34 -3.35
CA ARG A 22 -7.91 4.23 -2.77
C ARG A 22 -7.28 5.15 -1.72
N LEU A 23 -6.49 4.60 -0.80
CA LEU A 23 -5.73 5.39 0.17
C LEU A 23 -4.81 6.41 -0.51
N MET A 24 -4.09 5.97 -1.52
CA MET A 24 -3.24 6.86 -2.30
C MET A 24 -4.04 7.98 -2.94
N PHE A 25 -5.21 7.67 -3.52
CA PHE A 25 -6.08 8.68 -4.10
C PHE A 25 -6.58 9.65 -3.03
N GLU A 26 -7.14 9.17 -1.92
CA GLU A 26 -7.68 10.01 -0.84
C GLU A 26 -6.64 10.96 -0.23
N ILE A 27 -5.39 10.48 -0.06
CA ILE A 27 -4.30 11.27 0.53
C ILE A 27 -3.64 12.18 -0.51
N LEU A 28 -3.44 11.73 -1.75
CA LEU A 28 -2.77 12.51 -2.79
C LEU A 28 -3.73 13.43 -3.55
N TRP A 29 -5.04 13.32 -3.32
CA TRP A 29 -6.05 14.25 -3.85
C TRP A 29 -6.01 15.58 -3.09
N VAL A 30 -4.92 16.30 -3.31
CA VAL A 30 -4.69 17.66 -2.85
C VAL A 30 -4.75 18.62 -4.04
N ALA A 31 -5.23 19.84 -3.80
CA ALA A 31 -5.36 20.85 -4.85
C ALA A 31 -3.99 21.15 -5.51
N PRO A 32 -3.96 21.57 -6.80
CA PRO A 32 -2.71 21.77 -7.53
C PRO A 32 -1.69 22.68 -6.85
N TYR A 33 -2.15 23.66 -6.07
CA TYR A 33 -1.34 24.65 -5.35
C TYR A 33 -1.27 24.41 -3.84
N ASP A 34 -1.73 23.24 -3.38
CA ASP A 34 -1.65 22.88 -1.97
C ASP A 34 -0.18 22.70 -1.55
N ARG A 35 0.25 23.40 -0.49
CA ARG A 35 1.63 23.36 0.00
C ARG A 35 2.09 21.95 0.38
N ARG A 36 1.16 21.05 0.70
CA ARG A 36 1.44 19.65 1.03
C ARG A 36 2.05 18.89 -0.14
N ARG A 37 1.80 19.29 -1.40
CA ARG A 37 2.40 18.65 -2.59
C ARG A 37 3.93 18.67 -2.60
N SER A 38 4.54 19.70 -2.05
CA SER A 38 6.00 19.83 -1.97
C SER A 38 6.58 19.24 -0.69
N ASN A 39 5.75 18.68 0.19
CA ASN A 39 6.21 18.10 1.44
C ASN A 39 6.81 16.70 1.19
N ALA A 40 8.02 16.48 1.73
CA ALA A 40 8.77 15.24 1.55
C ALA A 40 8.05 14.01 2.12
N ALA A 41 7.27 14.13 3.20
CA ALA A 41 6.48 13.04 3.76
C ALA A 41 5.37 12.60 2.79
N LEU A 42 4.74 13.53 2.06
CA LEU A 42 3.72 13.19 1.07
C LEU A 42 4.34 12.47 -0.13
N SER A 43 5.48 12.94 -0.63
CA SER A 43 6.22 12.25 -1.70
C SER A 43 6.72 10.87 -1.27
N GLU A 44 7.14 10.72 -0.02
CA GLU A 44 7.54 9.43 0.52
C GLU A 44 6.35 8.46 0.64
N PHE A 45 5.20 8.94 1.14
CA PHE A 45 3.96 8.18 1.17
C PHE A 45 3.58 7.68 -0.22
N GLU A 46 3.60 8.55 -1.23
CA GLU A 46 3.31 8.17 -2.62
C GLU A 46 4.22 7.04 -3.10
N ARG A 47 5.54 7.19 -2.91
CA ARG A 47 6.52 6.19 -3.32
C ARG A 47 6.28 4.84 -2.64
N ARG A 48 6.06 4.84 -1.32
CA ARG A 48 5.81 3.61 -0.55
C ARG A 48 4.45 2.99 -0.86
N GLY A 49 3.44 3.79 -1.15
CA GLY A 49 2.14 3.32 -1.63
C GLY A 49 2.26 2.57 -2.95
N ARG A 50 2.98 3.14 -3.94
CA ARG A 50 3.24 2.48 -5.23
C ARG A 50 4.01 1.17 -5.06
N GLU A 51 5.09 1.18 -4.28
CA GLU A 51 5.90 -0.01 -3.97
C GLU A 51 5.03 -1.11 -3.35
N THR A 52 4.22 -0.78 -2.35
CA THR A 52 3.32 -1.72 -1.68
C THR A 52 2.27 -2.29 -2.63
N ALA A 53 1.65 -1.44 -3.46
CA ALA A 53 0.66 -1.87 -4.45
C ALA A 53 1.26 -2.81 -5.51
N VAL A 54 2.49 -2.56 -5.95
CA VAL A 54 3.20 -3.44 -6.90
C VAL A 54 3.50 -4.79 -6.26
N LEU A 55 4.01 -4.80 -5.03
CA LEU A 55 4.29 -6.05 -4.31
C LEU A 55 3.00 -6.84 -4.06
N LEU A 56 1.93 -6.19 -3.61
CA LEU A 56 0.61 -6.84 -3.46
C LEU A 56 0.07 -7.38 -4.78
N ALA A 57 0.33 -6.73 -5.91
CA ALA A 57 -0.13 -7.22 -7.20
C ALA A 57 0.68 -8.44 -7.68
N ALA A 58 1.98 -8.47 -7.36
CA ALA A 58 2.93 -9.46 -7.84
C ALA A 58 3.02 -10.72 -6.96
N THR A 59 2.77 -10.60 -5.65
CA THR A 59 2.92 -11.70 -4.70
C THR A 59 1.62 -12.49 -4.56
N ASP A 60 1.63 -13.78 -4.88
CA ASP A 60 0.53 -14.68 -4.54
C ASP A 60 0.59 -15.07 -3.06
N LEU A 61 -0.27 -14.49 -2.21
CA LEU A 61 -0.22 -14.75 -0.77
C LEU A 61 -0.41 -16.22 -0.39
N ARG A 62 -1.03 -17.03 -1.28
CA ARG A 62 -1.29 -18.45 -1.00
C ARG A 62 -0.09 -19.35 -1.25
N SER A 63 0.82 -18.94 -2.14
CA SER A 63 1.97 -19.74 -2.55
C SER A 63 3.32 -19.02 -2.36
N ALA A 64 3.30 -17.77 -1.88
CA ALA A 64 4.49 -16.99 -1.64
C ALA A 64 5.38 -17.65 -0.59
N SER A 65 6.68 -17.57 -0.82
CA SER A 65 7.68 -18.00 0.16
C SER A 65 7.64 -17.10 1.40
N PRO A 66 8.11 -17.60 2.57
CA PRO A 66 8.23 -16.78 3.77
C PRO A 66 9.05 -15.49 3.56
N GLY A 67 10.06 -15.52 2.67
CA GLY A 67 10.86 -14.36 2.32
C GLY A 67 10.09 -13.29 1.52
N GLU A 68 9.23 -13.72 0.59
CA GLU A 68 8.34 -12.82 -0.16
C GLU A 68 7.29 -12.19 0.76
N LEU A 69 6.67 -12.99 1.63
CA LEU A 69 5.71 -12.50 2.62
C LEU A 69 6.37 -11.54 3.61
N GLN A 70 7.59 -11.83 4.06
CA GLN A 70 8.36 -10.91 4.90
C GLN A 70 8.67 -9.61 4.17
N THR A 71 9.06 -9.65 2.89
CA THR A 71 9.32 -8.46 2.08
C THR A 71 8.07 -7.60 1.95
N LEU A 72 6.92 -8.23 1.70
CA LEU A 72 5.63 -7.54 1.64
C LEU A 72 5.26 -6.91 3.00
N LEU A 73 5.46 -7.62 4.12
CA LEU A 73 5.24 -7.07 5.45
C LEU A 73 6.13 -5.85 5.74
N GLN A 74 7.39 -5.87 5.31
CA GLN A 74 8.28 -4.71 5.43
C GLN A 74 7.77 -3.52 4.59
N ALA A 75 7.27 -3.76 3.38
CA ALA A 75 6.70 -2.70 2.55
C ALA A 75 5.43 -2.09 3.19
N VAL A 76 4.51 -2.93 3.67
CA VAL A 76 3.31 -2.48 4.38
C VAL A 76 3.69 -1.75 5.68
N GLY A 77 4.69 -2.23 6.42
CA GLY A 77 5.21 -1.57 7.61
C GLY A 77 5.78 -0.17 7.33
N ARG A 78 6.53 -0.01 6.23
CA ARG A 78 7.00 1.31 5.77
C ARG A 78 5.84 2.23 5.40
N LEU A 79 4.77 1.70 4.81
CA LEU A 79 3.56 2.48 4.51
C LEU A 79 2.83 2.95 5.79
N VAL A 80 2.79 2.12 6.84
CA VAL A 80 2.29 2.54 8.16
C VAL A 80 3.13 3.70 8.72
N GLN A 81 4.45 3.61 8.61
CA GLN A 81 5.37 4.65 9.08
C GLN A 81 5.16 5.98 8.34
N THR A 82 4.98 5.95 7.02
CA THR A 82 4.74 7.18 6.25
C THR A 82 3.42 7.83 6.64
N ILE A 83 2.35 7.07 6.89
CA ILE A 83 1.07 7.64 7.37
C ILE A 83 1.24 8.26 8.77
N GLY A 84 1.98 7.61 9.68
CA GLY A 84 2.29 8.19 11.00
C GLY A 84 3.11 9.48 10.91
N ARG A 85 3.99 9.57 9.90
CA ARG A 85 4.72 10.80 9.59
C ARG A 85 3.81 11.91 9.05
N LEU A 86 2.83 11.58 8.19
CA LEU A 86 1.82 12.53 7.72
C LEU A 86 1.02 13.16 8.87
N GLU A 87 0.65 12.35 9.88
CA GLU A 87 0.02 12.83 11.12
C GLU A 87 0.97 13.73 11.92
N SER A 88 2.22 13.31 12.11
CA SER A 88 3.22 14.03 12.90
C SER A 88 3.58 15.40 12.31
N GLU A 89 3.59 15.51 10.97
CA GLU A 89 3.80 16.77 10.25
C GLU A 89 2.50 17.59 10.08
N ALA A 90 1.39 17.15 10.69
CA ALA A 90 0.08 17.81 10.65
C ALA A 90 -0.43 18.10 9.22
N LEU A 91 -0.09 17.23 8.26
CA LEU A 91 -0.50 17.39 6.86
C LEU A 91 -1.95 16.97 6.61
N PHE A 92 -2.47 16.10 7.47
CA PHE A 92 -3.84 15.61 7.45
C PHE A 92 -4.40 15.60 8.87
N SER A 93 -5.73 15.55 8.98
CA SER A 93 -6.35 15.45 10.29
C SER A 93 -6.01 14.11 10.95
N ARG A 94 -5.97 14.10 12.29
CA ARG A 94 -5.76 12.89 13.08
C ARG A 94 -6.74 11.77 12.73
N TRP A 95 -7.99 12.13 12.44
CA TRP A 95 -9.01 11.16 12.05
C TRP A 95 -8.70 10.52 10.69
N GLN A 96 -8.32 11.32 9.68
CA GLN A 96 -7.90 10.80 8.37
C GLN A 96 -6.69 9.87 8.48
N CYS A 97 -5.68 10.26 9.27
CA CYS A 97 -4.51 9.40 9.50
C CYS A 97 -4.88 8.11 10.24
N ALA A 98 -5.76 8.18 11.24
CA ALA A 98 -6.20 7.00 11.98
C ALA A 98 -6.98 6.02 11.08
N GLU A 99 -7.85 6.52 10.20
CA GLU A 99 -8.58 5.70 9.24
C GLU A 99 -7.62 5.03 8.25
N ALA A 100 -6.67 5.79 7.68
CA ALA A 100 -5.65 5.25 6.79
C ALA A 100 -4.79 4.19 7.47
N LEU A 101 -4.35 4.43 8.71
CA LEU A 101 -3.62 3.46 9.51
C LEU A 101 -4.44 2.18 9.76
N ALA A 102 -5.74 2.30 10.04
CA ALA A 102 -6.60 1.14 10.26
C ALA A 102 -6.76 0.28 9.01
N GLN A 103 -6.80 0.89 7.83
CA GLN A 103 -6.83 0.17 6.55
C GLN A 103 -5.50 -0.54 6.27
N VAL A 104 -4.36 0.15 6.39
CA VAL A 104 -3.05 -0.46 6.14
C VAL A 104 -2.70 -1.54 7.17
N ARG A 105 -3.10 -1.37 8.43
CA ARG A 105 -2.94 -2.43 9.46
C ARG A 105 -3.78 -3.67 9.18
N ARG A 106 -4.96 -3.51 8.57
CA ARG A 106 -5.75 -4.66 8.10
C ARG A 106 -5.04 -5.43 7.01
N ILE A 107 -4.41 -4.74 6.04
CA ILE A 107 -3.57 -5.39 5.03
C ILE A 107 -2.42 -6.15 5.71
N ALA A 108 -1.75 -5.53 6.68
CA ALA A 108 -0.66 -6.19 7.42
C ALA A 108 -1.13 -7.45 8.16
N ALA A 109 -2.33 -7.44 8.76
CA ALA A 109 -2.89 -8.59 9.44
C ALA A 109 -3.11 -9.76 8.46
N ILE A 110 -3.73 -9.49 7.31
CA ILE A 110 -3.98 -10.50 6.27
C ILE A 110 -2.65 -11.13 5.80
N VAL A 111 -1.63 -10.31 5.52
CA VAL A 111 -0.32 -10.82 5.09
C VAL A 111 0.35 -11.63 6.21
N GLN A 112 0.20 -11.23 7.48
CA GLN A 112 0.73 -11.99 8.63
C GLN A 112 0.05 -13.35 8.79
N GLU A 113 -1.28 -13.42 8.59
CA GLU A 113 -2.01 -14.69 8.63
C GLU A 113 -1.48 -15.67 7.60
N HIS A 114 -1.23 -15.19 6.37
CA HIS A 114 -0.60 -16.00 5.32
C HIS A 114 0.85 -16.39 5.66
N ALA A 115 1.63 -15.50 6.26
CA ALA A 115 3.00 -15.80 6.69
C ALA A 115 3.04 -16.87 7.79
N ALA A 116 2.09 -16.84 8.73
CA ALA A 116 2.00 -17.83 9.79
C ALA A 116 1.67 -19.23 9.24
N VAL A 117 0.77 -19.31 8.25
CA VAL A 117 0.41 -20.57 7.58
C VAL A 117 1.57 -21.13 6.75
N ALA A 118 2.40 -20.28 6.14
CA ALA A 118 3.51 -20.72 5.30
C ALA A 118 4.72 -21.29 6.07
N VAL A 119 4.77 -21.10 7.41
CA VAL A 119 5.86 -21.55 8.28
C VAL A 119 5.48 -22.80 9.10
N GLY A 120 4.19 -23.10 9.24
CA GLY A 120 3.66 -24.28 9.93
C GLY A 120 3.54 -25.49 9.03
#